data_AF-A0A6P0GMH0-F1
#
_entry.id   AF-A0A6P0GMH0-F1
#
_cell.length_a   1.000
_cell.length_b   1.000
_cell.length_c   1.000
_cell.angle_alpha   90.00
_cell.angle_beta   90.00
_cell.angle_gamma   90.00
#
_symmetry.space_group_name_H-M   'P 1'
#
loop_
_entity.id
_entity.type
_entity.pdbx_description
1 polymer ?
#
loop_
_entity_poly.entity_id
_entity_poly.type
_entity_poly.pdbx_seq_one_letter_code
_entity_poly.pdbx_strand_id
1 'polypeptide(L)'
;MTESTTHDVSGADGRFAPVPTPGTNESPNREALRREIEAWLDSEAFTTLASAEGAQADGTLEERLAYLDGFSAAEWDFRARAARARAAGYLERNQVDRDLVDGPREELVFAAARALGLVDPRPPQRDHYDYVLVLGGLVRANVSRSQYAAHLLRSGRVSTASVAALTAFRPLARNESDKTQDEHRLLETLELPDRATEAEVLGDALADAFGLPDAPTIPARGEEDTGRFGVATTSDGARTVTLVAAPNPASSRRANTGQTMRYWAREVAHVKAGQRILFVTSAIYVPFQHAVALQNLGLPFGATVETVGVDPATLRPGLAAASFRGVNYLQELRSAVRAYRSLVRSLDENAGGRG
;
A
#
# COMPACT_ATOMS: atom_id res chain seq x y z
N MET A 1 47.51 -22.64 -21.17
CA MET A 1 46.79 -22.79 -19.89
C MET A 1 46.37 -21.40 -19.48
N THR A 2 45.12 -21.10 -19.73
CA THR A 2 44.50 -19.78 -19.71
C THR A 2 44.18 -19.35 -18.28
N GLU A 3 44.62 -18.14 -17.95
CA GLU A 3 44.33 -17.43 -16.72
C GLU A 3 42.84 -17.14 -16.55
N SER A 4 42.41 -17.28 -15.30
CA SER A 4 41.08 -16.97 -14.81
C SER A 4 40.98 -15.48 -14.51
N THR A 5 40.14 -14.77 -15.25
CA THR A 5 39.69 -13.42 -14.91
C THR A 5 38.36 -13.52 -14.15
N THR A 6 38.45 -13.29 -12.84
CA THR A 6 37.36 -12.85 -12.00
C THR A 6 36.74 -11.57 -12.56
N HIS A 7 35.47 -11.63 -12.96
CA HIS A 7 34.67 -10.43 -13.21
C HIS A 7 34.01 -9.99 -11.90
N ASP A 8 34.49 -8.85 -11.45
CA ASP A 8 33.94 -7.96 -10.44
C ASP A 8 32.48 -7.61 -10.77
N VAL A 9 31.56 -7.86 -9.82
CA VAL A 9 30.14 -7.50 -9.94
C VAL A 9 29.94 -6.18 -9.23
N SER A 10 30.30 -5.10 -9.93
CA SER A 10 29.87 -3.73 -9.59
C SER A 10 28.94 -3.22 -10.70
N GLY A 11 27.64 -3.19 -10.45
CA GLY A 11 26.65 -2.68 -11.41
C GLY A 11 25.28 -2.47 -10.77
N ALA A 12 25.01 -1.25 -10.34
CA ALA A 12 23.66 -0.79 -10.03
C ALA A 12 22.92 -0.52 -11.35
N ASP A 13 22.35 -1.57 -11.96
CA ASP A 13 21.70 -1.51 -13.28
C ASP A 13 20.28 -0.89 -13.23
N GLY A 14 20.19 0.37 -12.83
CA GLY A 14 18.96 1.17 -12.90
C GLY A 14 19.18 2.45 -13.68
N ARG A 15 18.29 2.77 -14.64
CA ARG A 15 18.28 4.04 -15.39
C ARG A 15 18.30 5.28 -14.47
N PHE A 16 17.75 5.16 -13.27
CA PHE A 16 17.71 6.22 -12.27
C PHE A 16 18.19 5.69 -10.91
N ALA A 17 18.78 6.56 -10.10
CA ALA A 17 19.14 6.24 -8.73
C ALA A 17 17.89 6.03 -7.85
N PRO A 18 17.93 5.12 -6.85
CA PRO A 18 16.83 4.94 -5.91
C PRO A 18 16.50 6.24 -5.15
N VAL A 19 15.22 6.57 -5.07
CA VAL A 19 14.69 7.75 -4.39
C VAL A 19 14.11 7.32 -3.04
N PRO A 20 14.57 7.91 -1.92
CA PRO A 20 14.00 7.63 -0.61
C PRO A 20 12.49 7.93 -0.55
N THR A 21 11.75 7.14 0.21
CA THR A 21 10.33 7.47 0.44
C THR A 21 10.25 8.55 1.54
N PRO A 22 9.59 9.70 1.27
CA PRO A 22 9.42 10.76 2.25
C PRO A 22 8.79 10.26 3.55
N GLY A 23 9.32 10.69 4.69
CA GLY A 23 8.79 10.43 6.03
C GLY A 23 9.20 9.10 6.66
N THR A 24 10.21 8.42 6.11
CA THR A 24 10.74 7.16 6.68
C THR A 24 11.70 7.36 7.86
N ASN A 25 12.13 8.59 8.13
CA ASN A 25 13.01 8.96 9.24
C ASN A 25 12.30 8.93 10.60
N GLU A 26 13.05 8.73 11.70
CA GLU A 26 12.53 8.44 13.06
C GLU A 26 11.53 9.45 13.63
N SER A 27 11.57 10.70 13.16
CA SER A 27 10.65 11.73 13.63
C SER A 27 10.27 12.62 12.45
N PRO A 28 9.01 12.55 11.95
CA PRO A 28 8.56 13.42 10.89
C PRO A 28 8.46 14.86 11.42
N ASN A 29 9.54 15.62 11.31
CA ASN A 29 9.50 17.07 11.37
C ASN A 29 8.76 17.57 10.12
N ARG A 30 7.77 18.46 10.29
CA ARG A 30 6.97 19.01 9.18
C ARG A 30 7.83 19.62 8.07
N GLU A 31 8.85 20.39 8.43
CA GLU A 31 9.74 21.00 7.45
C GLU A 31 10.61 19.96 6.74
N ALA A 32 11.11 18.97 7.48
CA ALA A 32 11.87 17.86 6.89
C ALA A 32 10.99 17.08 5.92
N LEU A 33 9.76 16.76 6.30
CA LEU A 33 8.81 16.04 5.46
C LEU A 33 8.46 16.83 4.19
N ARG A 34 8.28 18.16 4.29
CA ARG A 34 8.07 19.02 3.11
C ARG A 34 9.27 18.96 2.17
N ARG A 35 10.50 19.11 2.69
CA ARG A 35 11.73 18.98 1.90
C ARG A 35 11.90 17.60 1.28
N GLU A 36 11.55 16.53 1.99
CA GLU A 36 11.63 15.17 1.48
C GLU A 36 10.61 14.92 0.35
N ILE A 37 9.39 15.45 0.46
CA ILE A 37 8.38 15.37 -0.61
C ILE A 37 8.83 16.18 -1.84
N GLU A 38 9.38 17.38 -1.61
CA GLU A 38 9.95 18.21 -2.67
C GLU A 38 11.10 17.50 -3.38
N ALA A 39 12.05 16.94 -2.63
CA ALA A 39 13.14 16.13 -3.18
C ALA A 39 12.66 14.89 -3.95
N TRP A 40 11.55 14.27 -3.54
CA TRP A 40 10.94 13.16 -4.27
C TRP A 40 10.38 13.62 -5.63
N LEU A 41 9.71 14.77 -5.68
CA LEU A 41 9.21 15.38 -6.93
C LEU A 41 10.33 15.90 -7.83
N ASP A 42 11.43 16.38 -7.24
CA ASP A 42 12.61 16.90 -7.93
C ASP A 42 13.59 15.80 -8.37
N SER A 43 13.31 14.55 -8.00
CA SER A 43 14.14 13.42 -8.42
C SER A 43 14.19 13.31 -9.95
N GLU A 44 15.34 12.91 -10.48
CA GLU A 44 15.53 12.69 -11.92
C GLU A 44 14.49 11.72 -12.49
N ALA A 45 14.15 10.67 -11.71
CA ALA A 45 13.13 9.69 -12.08
C ALA A 45 11.75 10.32 -12.27
N PHE A 46 11.28 11.13 -11.31
CA PHE A 46 9.95 11.74 -11.37
C PHE A 46 9.89 12.83 -12.45
N THR A 47 10.88 13.72 -12.47
CA THR A 47 10.93 14.83 -13.44
C THR A 47 11.04 14.34 -14.88
N THR A 48 11.89 13.35 -15.16
CA THR A 48 12.00 12.76 -16.51
C THR A 48 10.70 12.12 -16.95
N LEU A 49 10.05 11.34 -16.08
CA LEU A 49 8.76 10.72 -16.38
C LEU A 49 7.68 11.79 -16.61
N ALA A 50 7.58 12.76 -15.70
CA ALA A 50 6.59 13.84 -15.79
C ALA A 50 6.74 14.64 -17.09
N SER A 51 7.96 15.03 -17.45
CA SER A 51 8.24 15.74 -18.71
C SER A 51 7.94 14.88 -19.95
N ALA A 52 8.28 13.59 -19.94
CA ALA A 52 7.96 12.68 -21.04
C ALA A 52 6.45 12.47 -21.22
N GLU A 53 5.67 12.56 -20.14
CA GLU A 53 4.22 12.51 -20.16
C GLU A 53 3.59 13.87 -20.50
N GLY A 54 4.38 14.96 -20.59
CA GLY A 54 3.93 16.30 -20.94
C GLY A 54 3.53 17.19 -19.77
N ALA A 55 3.84 16.80 -18.53
CA ALA A 55 3.58 17.60 -17.34
C ALA A 55 4.62 18.73 -17.17
N GLN A 56 4.13 19.91 -16.79
CA GLN A 56 4.94 21.09 -16.48
C GLN A 56 4.50 21.64 -15.12
N ALA A 57 5.12 21.14 -14.05
CA ALA A 57 4.78 21.47 -12.68
C ALA A 57 5.78 22.49 -12.11
N ASP A 58 5.45 23.78 -12.23
CA ASP A 58 6.22 24.91 -11.71
C ASP A 58 5.58 25.51 -10.44
N GLY A 59 6.34 26.31 -9.69
CA GLY A 59 5.86 27.05 -8.53
C GLY A 59 6.19 26.39 -7.19
N THR A 60 5.41 26.73 -6.17
CA THR A 60 5.52 26.19 -4.81
C THR A 60 5.17 24.69 -4.77
N LEU A 61 5.61 23.98 -3.73
CA LEU A 61 5.29 22.56 -3.54
C LEU A 61 3.79 22.28 -3.65
N GLU A 62 2.95 23.12 -3.06
CA GLU A 62 1.48 23.03 -3.11
C GLU A 62 0.93 23.20 -4.53
N GLU A 63 1.40 24.20 -5.27
CA GLU A 63 0.99 24.46 -6.65
C GLU A 63 1.39 23.29 -7.56
N ARG A 64 2.63 22.80 -7.42
CA ARG A 64 3.14 21.65 -8.16
C ARG A 64 2.32 20.40 -7.88
N LEU A 65 2.06 20.08 -6.61
CA LEU A 65 1.24 18.92 -6.24
C LEU A 65 -0.22 19.06 -6.71
N ALA A 66 -0.79 20.26 -6.67
CA ALA A 66 -2.14 20.52 -7.17
C ALA A 66 -2.23 20.34 -8.69
N TYR A 67 -1.25 20.87 -9.43
CA TYR A 67 -1.13 20.68 -10.87
C TYR A 67 -0.97 19.19 -11.21
N LEU A 68 -0.03 18.49 -10.58
CA LEU A 68 0.25 17.08 -10.86
C LEU A 68 -0.94 16.17 -10.52
N ASP A 69 -1.71 16.43 -9.46
CA ASP A 69 -2.94 15.68 -9.16
C ASP A 69 -4.01 15.91 -10.25
N GLY A 70 -4.12 17.13 -10.77
CA GLY A 70 -5.00 17.46 -11.91
C GLY A 70 -4.56 16.77 -13.21
N PHE A 71 -3.29 16.94 -13.58
CA PHE A 71 -2.67 16.34 -14.75
C PHE A 71 -2.80 14.80 -14.73
N SER A 72 -2.36 14.17 -13.64
CA SER A 72 -2.42 12.71 -13.53
C SER A 72 -3.86 12.18 -13.49
N ALA A 73 -4.83 12.95 -13.00
CA ALA A 73 -6.24 12.58 -13.12
C ALA A 73 -6.78 12.62 -14.55
N ALA A 74 -6.22 13.46 -15.43
CA ALA A 74 -6.56 13.48 -16.85
C ALA A 74 -5.85 12.33 -17.60
N GLU A 75 -4.54 12.19 -17.38
CA GLU A 75 -3.70 11.32 -18.21
C GLU A 75 -3.59 9.88 -17.68
N TRP A 76 -3.53 9.70 -16.36
CA TRP A 76 -3.21 8.42 -15.72
C TRP A 76 -4.40 7.77 -14.99
N ASP A 77 -5.60 8.39 -15.00
CA ASP A 77 -6.82 7.77 -14.46
C ASP A 77 -7.47 6.82 -15.49
N PHE A 78 -6.75 5.74 -15.79
CA PHE A 78 -7.21 4.71 -16.72
C PHE A 78 -8.52 4.06 -16.27
N ARG A 79 -8.79 3.99 -14.96
CA ARG A 79 -10.04 3.49 -14.39
C ARG A 79 -11.22 4.38 -14.75
N ALA A 80 -11.12 5.69 -14.52
CA ALA A 80 -12.18 6.62 -14.87
C ALA A 80 -12.41 6.66 -16.39
N ARG A 81 -11.34 6.60 -17.20
CA ARG A 81 -11.44 6.51 -18.67
C ARG A 81 -12.18 5.23 -19.10
N ALA A 82 -11.77 4.08 -18.56
CA ALA A 82 -12.39 2.79 -18.83
C ALA A 82 -13.86 2.72 -18.37
N ALA A 83 -14.19 3.32 -17.23
CA ALA A 83 -15.55 3.37 -16.68
C ALA A 83 -16.47 4.22 -17.58
N ARG A 84 -16.01 5.41 -17.99
CA ARG A 84 -16.74 6.28 -18.94
C ARG A 84 -16.98 5.58 -20.28
N ALA A 85 -15.94 4.94 -20.84
CA ALA A 85 -16.05 4.22 -22.11
C ALA A 85 -17.06 3.05 -22.07
N ARG A 86 -17.24 2.43 -20.89
CA ARG A 86 -18.18 1.31 -20.67
C ARG A 86 -19.53 1.75 -20.09
N ALA A 87 -19.78 3.05 -19.92
CA ALA A 87 -20.92 3.58 -19.15
C ALA A 87 -21.09 2.91 -17.76
N ALA A 88 -19.99 2.49 -17.15
CA ALA A 88 -19.95 1.91 -15.82
C ALA A 88 -19.74 3.00 -14.76
N GLY A 89 -20.37 2.86 -13.59
CA GLY A 89 -20.21 3.83 -12.50
C GLY A 89 -18.81 3.81 -11.86
N TYR A 90 -18.21 2.63 -11.72
CA TYR A 90 -16.89 2.44 -11.10
C TYR A 90 -16.24 1.16 -11.60
N LEU A 91 -14.91 1.19 -11.75
CA LEU A 91 -14.10 0.01 -12.07
C LEU A 91 -12.99 -0.16 -11.05
N GLU A 92 -12.70 -1.39 -10.70
CA GLU A 92 -11.59 -1.80 -9.85
C GLU A 92 -10.27 -1.83 -10.61
N ARG A 93 -9.15 -1.81 -9.87
CA ARG A 93 -7.80 -1.79 -10.47
C ARG A 93 -7.55 -2.98 -11.39
N ASN A 94 -8.15 -4.12 -11.06
CA ASN A 94 -8.02 -5.37 -11.78
C ASN A 94 -8.97 -5.49 -12.99
N GLN A 95 -9.66 -4.41 -13.36
CA GLN A 95 -10.61 -4.36 -14.48
C GLN A 95 -10.16 -3.40 -15.60
N VAL A 96 -8.93 -2.89 -15.52
CA VAL A 96 -8.35 -1.98 -16.51
C VAL A 96 -7.50 -2.77 -17.51
N ASP A 97 -7.58 -2.39 -18.78
CA ASP A 97 -6.71 -2.92 -19.84
C ASP A 97 -5.24 -2.58 -19.55
N ARG A 98 -4.39 -3.60 -19.56
CA ARG A 98 -2.98 -3.52 -19.17
C ARG A 98 -2.06 -3.12 -20.31
N ASP A 99 -2.56 -3.11 -21.56
CA ASP A 99 -1.76 -2.85 -22.77
C ASP A 99 -1.93 -1.41 -23.31
N LEU A 100 -2.44 -0.48 -22.48
CA LEU A 100 -2.60 0.94 -22.84
C LEU A 100 -1.29 1.76 -22.83
N VAL A 101 -0.18 1.13 -22.46
CA VAL A 101 1.16 1.72 -22.43
C VAL A 101 2.08 0.87 -23.31
N ASP A 102 2.73 1.51 -24.28
CA ASP A 102 3.58 0.85 -25.29
C ASP A 102 5.02 0.66 -24.82
N GLY A 103 5.83 -0.09 -25.58
CA GLY A 103 7.17 -0.56 -25.17
C GLY A 103 8.11 0.54 -24.63
N PRO A 104 8.48 1.56 -25.41
CA PRO A 104 9.39 2.61 -24.94
C PRO A 104 8.84 3.39 -23.73
N ARG A 105 7.53 3.63 -23.70
CA ARG A 105 6.87 4.29 -22.57
C ARG A 105 6.85 3.40 -21.33
N GLU A 106 6.55 2.12 -21.49
CA GLU A 106 6.54 1.10 -20.45
C GLU A 106 7.89 1.00 -19.76
N GLU A 107 8.98 0.96 -20.52
CA GLU A 107 10.35 0.91 -19.99
C GLU A 107 10.68 2.14 -19.14
N LEU A 108 10.33 3.34 -19.61
CA LEU A 108 10.52 4.57 -18.85
C LEU A 108 9.68 4.57 -17.56
N VAL A 109 8.39 4.23 -17.67
CA VAL A 109 7.47 4.16 -16.53
C VAL A 109 7.99 3.18 -15.50
N PHE A 110 8.41 1.99 -15.92
CA PHE A 110 8.92 0.96 -15.04
C PHE A 110 10.23 1.38 -14.35
N ALA A 111 11.17 1.96 -15.09
CA ALA A 111 12.42 2.47 -14.52
C ALA A 111 12.18 3.58 -13.49
N ALA A 112 11.29 4.52 -13.78
CA ALA A 112 10.92 5.59 -12.86
C ALA A 112 10.20 5.01 -11.63
N ALA A 113 9.22 4.11 -11.82
CA ALA A 113 8.50 3.47 -10.74
C ALA A 113 9.42 2.66 -9.81
N ARG A 114 10.42 1.97 -10.37
CA ARG A 114 11.45 1.27 -9.60
C ARG A 114 12.21 2.24 -8.71
N ALA A 115 12.77 3.29 -9.30
CA ALA A 115 13.53 4.30 -8.55
C ALA A 115 12.69 4.99 -7.47
N LEU A 116 11.41 5.26 -7.74
CA LEU A 116 10.48 5.89 -6.80
C LEU A 116 9.94 4.94 -5.72
N GLY A 117 10.39 3.67 -5.71
CA GLY A 117 10.09 2.69 -4.66
C GLY A 117 8.79 1.92 -4.82
N LEU A 118 8.27 1.78 -6.05
CA LEU A 118 7.03 1.03 -6.35
C LEU A 118 7.29 -0.41 -6.81
N VAL A 119 8.52 -0.79 -7.12
CA VAL A 119 8.82 -2.09 -7.73
C VAL A 119 9.53 -2.99 -6.73
N ASP A 120 10.73 -2.60 -6.32
CA ASP A 120 11.59 -3.47 -5.52
C ASP A 120 11.25 -3.35 -4.03
N PRO A 121 11.05 -4.49 -3.33
CA PRO A 121 10.83 -4.48 -1.89
C PRO A 121 12.09 -3.96 -1.17
N ARG A 122 11.87 -3.23 -0.09
CA ARG A 122 12.95 -2.83 0.83
C ARG A 122 12.73 -3.50 2.19
N PRO A 123 13.79 -4.02 2.82
CA PRO A 123 13.67 -4.62 4.13
C PRO A 123 13.30 -3.54 5.18
N PRO A 124 12.60 -3.91 6.27
CA PRO A 124 12.31 -2.99 7.37
C PRO A 124 13.58 -2.38 7.94
N GLN A 125 13.64 -1.10 8.27
CA GLN A 125 14.85 -0.44 8.78
C GLN A 125 15.18 -0.85 10.21
N ARG A 126 14.18 -1.33 10.96
CA ARG A 126 14.30 -1.67 12.39
C ARG A 126 14.04 -3.15 12.60
N ASP A 127 14.53 -3.66 13.72
CA ASP A 127 14.31 -5.01 14.21
C ASP A 127 13.16 -5.10 15.23
N HIS A 128 12.63 -3.95 15.67
CA HIS A 128 11.53 -3.88 16.64
C HIS A 128 10.50 -2.79 16.29
N TYR A 129 9.22 -3.16 16.37
CA TYR A 129 8.07 -2.27 16.26
C TYR A 129 7.03 -2.62 17.31
N ASP A 130 6.36 -1.60 17.86
CA ASP A 130 5.24 -1.78 18.77
C ASP A 130 4.07 -2.52 18.09
N TYR A 131 3.87 -2.25 16.79
CA TYR A 131 2.82 -2.89 15.99
C TYR A 131 3.29 -3.22 14.57
N VAL A 132 2.85 -4.37 14.06
CA VAL A 132 2.93 -4.72 12.63
C VAL A 132 1.51 -4.74 12.05
N LEU A 133 1.28 -3.93 11.01
CA LEU A 133 -0.02 -3.75 10.38
C LEU A 133 -0.03 -4.31 8.95
N VAL A 134 -0.84 -5.33 8.72
CA VAL A 134 -1.11 -5.91 7.40
C VAL A 134 -2.24 -5.14 6.75
N LEU A 135 -1.98 -4.50 5.60
CA LEU A 135 -3.03 -3.82 4.85
C LEU A 135 -3.80 -4.82 3.99
N GLY A 136 -5.13 -4.84 4.13
CA GLY A 136 -6.01 -5.66 3.32
C GLY A 136 -6.08 -5.25 1.85
N GLY A 137 -6.61 -6.15 1.04
CA GLY A 137 -6.88 -5.95 -0.37
C GLY A 137 -7.61 -7.16 -0.95
N LEU A 138 -7.40 -7.41 -2.24
CA LEU A 138 -7.93 -8.58 -2.95
C LEU A 138 -7.27 -9.88 -2.46
N VAL A 139 -7.82 -11.03 -2.88
CA VAL A 139 -7.39 -12.38 -2.45
C VAL A 139 -5.87 -12.56 -2.39
N ARG A 140 -5.17 -12.34 -3.52
CA ARG A 140 -3.70 -12.52 -3.61
C ARG A 140 -2.95 -11.59 -2.66
N ALA A 141 -3.43 -10.37 -2.48
CA ALA A 141 -2.81 -9.38 -1.60
C ALA A 141 -2.97 -9.78 -0.12
N ASN A 142 -4.15 -10.24 0.28
CA ASN A 142 -4.40 -10.70 1.65
C ASN A 142 -3.48 -11.86 2.04
N VAL A 143 -3.33 -12.85 1.15
CA VAL A 143 -2.43 -13.99 1.37
C VAL A 143 -0.98 -13.54 1.43
N SER A 144 -0.48 -12.89 0.37
CA SER A 144 0.94 -12.53 0.26
C SER A 144 1.41 -11.59 1.37
N ARG A 145 0.60 -10.61 1.77
CA ARG A 145 0.96 -9.65 2.83
C ARG A 145 0.96 -10.30 4.21
N SER A 146 0.00 -11.19 4.48
CA SER A 146 -0.04 -11.95 5.74
C SER A 146 1.17 -12.89 5.84
N GLN A 147 1.49 -13.61 4.75
CA GLN A 147 2.66 -14.47 4.69
C GLN A 147 3.97 -13.71 4.90
N TYR A 148 4.12 -12.54 4.25
CA TYR A 148 5.32 -11.74 4.40
C TYR A 148 5.46 -11.16 5.82
N ALA A 149 4.38 -10.66 6.42
CA ALA A 149 4.40 -10.21 7.80
C ALA A 149 4.83 -11.33 8.76
N ALA A 150 4.27 -12.54 8.59
CA ALA A 150 4.65 -13.69 9.38
C ALA A 150 6.10 -14.16 9.09
N HIS A 151 6.58 -14.05 7.84
CA HIS A 151 7.97 -14.32 7.48
C HIS A 151 8.94 -13.37 8.19
N LEU A 152 8.65 -12.07 8.21
CA LEU A 152 9.48 -11.08 8.92
C LEU A 152 9.60 -11.40 10.42
N LEU A 153 8.52 -11.87 11.03
CA LEU A 153 8.48 -12.22 12.45
C LEU A 153 9.15 -13.56 12.76
N ARG A 154 8.91 -14.59 11.94
CA ARG A 154 9.51 -15.93 12.12
C ARG A 154 11.01 -15.93 11.86
N SER A 155 11.48 -15.14 10.89
CA SER A 155 12.91 -15.02 10.59
C SER A 155 13.67 -14.18 11.62
N GLY A 156 12.98 -13.53 12.56
CA GLY A 156 13.58 -12.61 13.51
C GLY A 156 14.01 -11.28 12.89
N ARG A 157 13.68 -11.02 11.61
CA ARG A 157 13.98 -9.75 10.93
C ARG A 157 13.29 -8.57 11.61
N VAL A 158 12.12 -8.83 12.18
CA VAL A 158 11.30 -7.91 12.96
C VAL A 158 10.79 -8.65 14.19
N SER A 159 10.62 -7.91 15.29
CA SER A 159 9.94 -8.34 16.51
C SER A 159 8.78 -7.40 16.84
N THR A 160 7.67 -7.99 17.30
CA THR A 160 6.52 -7.29 17.88
C THR A 160 5.71 -8.26 18.73
N ALA A 161 4.97 -7.73 19.71
CA ALA A 161 3.95 -8.47 20.45
C ALA A 161 2.54 -8.30 19.84
N SER A 162 2.35 -7.37 18.89
CA SER A 162 1.04 -7.04 18.35
C SER A 162 1.04 -6.97 16.82
N VAL A 163 0.20 -7.81 16.22
CA VAL A 163 -0.11 -7.78 14.79
C VAL A 163 -1.56 -7.34 14.62
N ALA A 164 -1.80 -6.40 13.71
CA ALA A 164 -3.14 -6.02 13.30
C ALA A 164 -3.28 -6.12 11.78
N ALA A 165 -4.47 -6.46 11.30
CA ALA A 165 -4.80 -6.45 9.88
C ALA A 165 -6.01 -5.56 9.63
N LEU A 166 -5.86 -4.63 8.69
CA LEU A 166 -6.88 -3.64 8.39
C LEU A 166 -7.62 -4.04 7.12
N THR A 167 -8.93 -4.28 7.24
CA THR A 167 -9.78 -4.75 6.15
C THR A 167 -11.09 -3.97 6.07
N ALA A 168 -11.96 -4.39 5.17
CA ALA A 168 -13.35 -4.00 5.15
C ALA A 168 -14.21 -5.10 4.50
N PHE A 169 -15.54 -5.06 4.70
CA PHE A 169 -16.48 -6.02 4.12
C PHE A 169 -16.76 -5.73 2.64
N ARG A 170 -15.72 -5.73 1.82
CA ARG A 170 -15.85 -5.58 0.38
C ARG A 170 -16.14 -6.95 -0.25
N PRO A 171 -17.23 -7.08 -1.04
CA PRO A 171 -17.48 -8.29 -1.80
C PRO A 171 -16.33 -8.60 -2.77
N LEU A 172 -16.00 -9.87 -2.92
CA LEU A 172 -15.03 -10.31 -3.91
C LEU A 172 -15.58 -10.07 -5.32
N ALA A 173 -14.72 -9.56 -6.20
CA ALA A 173 -15.05 -9.24 -7.57
C ALA A 173 -14.92 -10.47 -8.48
N ARG A 174 -15.93 -10.66 -9.34
CA ARG A 174 -15.84 -11.57 -10.49
C ARG A 174 -15.27 -10.83 -11.69
N ASN A 175 -14.48 -11.53 -12.50
CA ASN A 175 -13.93 -11.02 -13.75
C ASN A 175 -14.00 -12.09 -14.85
N GLU A 176 -15.11 -12.11 -15.57
CA GLU A 176 -15.35 -13.06 -16.66
C GLU A 176 -14.38 -12.88 -17.84
N SER A 177 -13.92 -11.64 -18.07
CA SER A 177 -13.02 -11.30 -19.19
C SER A 177 -11.55 -11.63 -18.92
N ASP A 178 -11.13 -11.69 -17.66
CA ASP A 178 -9.76 -12.05 -17.28
C ASP A 178 -9.77 -12.96 -16.05
N LYS A 179 -9.68 -14.27 -16.33
CA LYS A 179 -9.64 -15.33 -15.32
C LYS A 179 -8.49 -15.19 -14.33
N THR A 180 -7.40 -14.51 -14.68
CA THR A 180 -6.28 -14.29 -13.74
C THR A 180 -6.57 -13.21 -12.71
N GLN A 181 -7.62 -12.41 -12.96
CA GLN A 181 -8.07 -11.30 -12.13
C GLN A 181 -9.44 -11.57 -11.48
N ASP A 182 -10.01 -12.76 -11.69
CA ASP A 182 -11.22 -13.24 -11.02
C ASP A 182 -10.90 -13.75 -9.61
N GLU A 183 -11.50 -13.14 -8.59
CA GLU A 183 -11.14 -13.45 -7.20
C GLU A 183 -11.62 -14.84 -6.75
N HIS A 184 -12.76 -15.31 -7.23
CA HIS A 184 -13.25 -16.64 -6.87
C HIS A 184 -12.37 -17.74 -7.47
N ARG A 185 -11.93 -17.58 -8.71
CA ARG A 185 -10.95 -18.50 -9.31
C ARG A 185 -9.60 -18.46 -8.58
N LEU A 186 -9.20 -17.30 -8.06
CA LEU A 186 -7.99 -17.19 -7.24
C LEU A 186 -8.13 -17.93 -5.91
N LEU A 187 -9.32 -17.95 -5.28
CA LEU A 187 -9.57 -18.79 -4.11
C LEU A 187 -9.32 -20.26 -4.43
N GLU A 188 -9.90 -20.76 -5.52
CA GLU A 188 -9.70 -22.15 -5.97
C GLU A 188 -8.22 -22.45 -6.25
N THR A 189 -7.54 -21.56 -6.98
CA THR A 189 -6.13 -21.74 -7.37
C THR A 189 -5.19 -21.76 -6.17
N LEU A 190 -5.54 -21.02 -5.11
CA LEU A 190 -4.77 -20.95 -3.87
C LEU A 190 -5.26 -21.93 -2.80
N GLU A 191 -6.21 -22.81 -3.15
CA GLU A 191 -6.81 -23.81 -2.27
C GLU A 191 -7.40 -23.19 -0.99
N LEU A 192 -7.99 -21.99 -1.13
CA LEU A 192 -8.64 -21.28 -0.04
C LEU A 192 -10.14 -21.62 0.02
N PRO A 193 -10.76 -21.52 1.21
CA PRO A 193 -12.22 -21.63 1.33
C PRO A 193 -12.94 -20.65 0.40
N ASP A 194 -14.12 -21.03 -0.10
CA ASP A 194 -14.99 -20.09 -0.80
C ASP A 194 -15.50 -19.03 0.18
N ARG A 195 -15.23 -17.76 -0.13
CA ARG A 195 -15.53 -16.60 0.71
C ARG A 195 -16.24 -15.53 -0.08
N ALA A 196 -17.06 -14.74 0.62
CA ALA A 196 -17.81 -13.66 0.00
C ALA A 196 -17.05 -12.33 0.04
N THR A 197 -16.18 -12.12 1.03
CA THR A 197 -15.58 -10.80 1.31
C THR A 197 -14.07 -10.82 1.53
N GLU A 198 -13.42 -9.69 1.26
CA GLU A 198 -12.00 -9.45 1.57
C GLU A 198 -11.69 -9.68 3.06
N ALA A 199 -12.63 -9.38 3.97
CA ALA A 199 -12.45 -9.57 5.41
C ALA A 199 -12.29 -11.05 5.80
N GLU A 200 -13.11 -11.93 5.23
CA GLU A 200 -13.02 -13.36 5.48
C GLU A 200 -11.72 -13.94 4.92
N VAL A 201 -11.35 -13.56 3.69
CA VAL A 201 -10.10 -14.02 3.07
C VAL A 201 -8.88 -13.54 3.87
N LEU A 202 -8.90 -12.32 4.40
CA LEU A 202 -7.80 -11.84 5.26
C LEU A 202 -7.76 -12.58 6.60
N GLY A 203 -8.91 -12.95 7.17
CA GLY A 203 -8.98 -13.82 8.34
C GLY A 203 -8.35 -15.18 8.09
N ASP A 204 -8.72 -15.86 7.01
CA ASP A 204 -8.13 -17.14 6.63
C ASP A 204 -6.61 -17.03 6.37
N ALA A 205 -6.19 -15.98 5.65
CA ALA A 205 -4.79 -15.72 5.37
C ALA A 205 -3.95 -15.46 6.62
N LEU A 206 -4.51 -14.79 7.63
CA LEU A 206 -3.87 -14.60 8.93
C LEU A 206 -3.75 -15.92 9.70
N ALA A 207 -4.81 -16.74 9.71
CA ALA A 207 -4.76 -18.03 10.39
C ALA A 207 -3.71 -18.96 9.80
N ASP A 208 -3.67 -19.07 8.47
CA ASP A 208 -2.64 -19.83 7.75
C ASP A 208 -1.23 -19.27 8.04
N ALA A 209 -1.04 -17.95 7.89
CA ALA A 209 0.28 -17.35 8.02
C ALA A 209 0.84 -17.41 9.44
N PHE A 210 0.01 -17.30 10.47
CA PHE A 210 0.42 -17.26 11.88
C PHE A 210 0.17 -18.56 12.65
N GLY A 211 -0.37 -19.60 11.99
CA GLY A 211 -0.69 -20.87 12.64
C GLY A 211 -1.76 -20.72 13.74
N LEU A 212 -2.76 -19.88 13.49
CA LEU A 212 -3.85 -19.66 14.45
C LEU A 212 -4.80 -20.87 14.44
N PRO A 213 -5.37 -21.25 15.59
CA PRO A 213 -6.29 -22.39 15.66
C PRO A 213 -7.54 -22.18 14.81
N ASP A 214 -8.04 -20.94 14.75
CA ASP A 214 -9.19 -20.53 13.97
C ASP A 214 -8.95 -19.17 13.29
N ALA A 215 -9.59 -18.96 12.14
CA ALA A 215 -9.61 -17.68 11.45
C ALA A 215 -10.31 -16.61 12.30
N PRO A 216 -9.66 -15.45 12.59
CA PRO A 216 -10.33 -14.37 13.28
C PRO A 216 -11.50 -13.87 12.44
N THR A 217 -12.72 -14.06 12.95
CA THR A 217 -13.95 -13.71 12.25
C THR A 217 -14.55 -12.47 12.90
N ILE A 218 -14.69 -11.39 12.13
CA ILE A 218 -15.27 -10.15 12.64
C ILE A 218 -16.76 -10.35 12.91
N PRO A 219 -17.24 -10.14 14.16
CA PRO A 219 -18.67 -10.12 14.45
C PRO A 219 -19.26 -8.84 13.85
N ALA A 220 -19.72 -8.93 12.59
CA ALA A 220 -20.16 -7.76 11.83
C ALA A 220 -21.33 -7.05 12.53
N ARG A 221 -21.17 -5.75 12.76
CA ARG A 221 -22.23 -4.83 13.20
C ARG A 221 -22.61 -3.93 12.03
N GLY A 222 -23.90 -3.59 11.90
CA GLY A 222 -24.46 -2.81 10.79
C GLY A 222 -25.31 -3.67 9.83
N GLU A 223 -26.35 -3.08 9.24
CA GLU A 223 -27.39 -3.81 8.48
C GLU A 223 -27.07 -3.98 6.98
N GLU A 224 -26.23 -3.13 6.40
CA GLU A 224 -25.85 -3.16 4.97
C GLU A 224 -24.40 -3.59 4.76
N ASP A 225 -24.12 -4.31 3.67
CA ASP A 225 -22.78 -4.81 3.31
C ASP A 225 -21.68 -3.75 3.39
N THR A 226 -21.98 -2.51 2.99
CA THR A 226 -21.02 -1.41 2.97
C THR A 226 -20.85 -0.71 4.32
N GLY A 227 -21.77 -0.89 5.26
CA GLY A 227 -21.71 -0.30 6.61
C GLY A 227 -21.16 -1.25 7.67
N ARG A 228 -20.88 -2.51 7.32
CA ARG A 228 -20.41 -3.52 8.26
C ARG A 228 -19.05 -3.15 8.86
N PHE A 229 -18.92 -3.32 10.17
CA PHE A 229 -17.68 -3.09 10.91
C PHE A 229 -17.56 -4.02 12.12
N GLY A 230 -16.37 -4.12 12.68
CA GLY A 230 -16.10 -4.86 13.90
C GLY A 230 -14.62 -5.19 14.07
N VAL A 231 -14.32 -5.83 15.19
CA VAL A 231 -12.96 -6.24 15.57
C VAL A 231 -13.01 -7.69 16.04
N ALA A 232 -12.05 -8.49 15.58
CA ALA A 232 -11.80 -9.83 16.09
C ALA A 232 -10.36 -9.91 16.57
N THR A 233 -10.14 -10.47 17.76
CA THR A 233 -8.81 -10.63 18.35
C THR A 233 -8.60 -12.08 18.73
N THR A 234 -7.41 -12.60 18.39
CA THR A 234 -6.93 -13.93 18.72
C THR A 234 -5.44 -13.87 19.05
N SER A 235 -4.80 -15.01 19.27
CA SER A 235 -3.38 -15.10 19.58
C SER A 235 -2.74 -16.36 19.00
N ASP A 236 -1.48 -16.25 18.60
CA ASP A 236 -0.61 -17.38 18.25
C ASP A 236 0.12 -17.97 19.47
N GLY A 237 -0.27 -17.56 20.68
CA GLY A 237 0.38 -17.89 21.96
C GLY A 237 1.54 -16.97 22.35
N ALA A 238 2.15 -16.27 21.39
CA ALA A 238 3.25 -15.32 21.62
C ALA A 238 2.84 -13.86 21.37
N ARG A 239 1.85 -13.63 20.50
CA ARG A 239 1.44 -12.34 19.99
C ARG A 239 -0.08 -12.22 19.97
N THR A 240 -0.56 -11.00 20.08
CA THR A 240 -1.95 -10.67 19.77
C THR A 240 -2.08 -10.47 18.26
N VAL A 241 -3.08 -11.11 17.65
CA VAL A 241 -3.43 -10.92 16.23
C VAL A 241 -4.86 -10.37 16.16
N THR A 242 -5.00 -9.17 15.61
CA THR A 242 -6.29 -8.47 15.54
C THR A 242 -6.71 -8.19 14.11
N LEU A 243 -7.91 -8.57 13.71
CA LEU A 243 -8.53 -8.22 12.43
C LEU A 243 -9.53 -7.07 12.65
N VAL A 244 -9.40 -6.00 11.87
CA VAL A 244 -10.17 -4.76 12.04
C VAL A 244 -10.87 -4.35 10.76
N ALA A 245 -12.20 -4.21 10.82
CA ALA A 245 -13.00 -3.47 9.84
C ALA A 245 -13.62 -2.27 10.55
N ALA A 246 -13.27 -1.05 10.13
CA ALA A 246 -13.73 0.16 10.79
C ALA A 246 -15.09 0.65 10.26
N PRO A 247 -15.91 1.29 11.10
CA PRO A 247 -17.11 1.99 10.65
C PRO A 247 -16.75 3.25 9.87
N ASN A 248 -17.66 3.70 9.03
CA ASN A 248 -17.65 5.06 8.48
C ASN A 248 -18.75 5.89 9.16
N PRO A 249 -18.41 6.79 10.10
CA PRO A 249 -19.43 7.53 10.84
C PRO A 249 -20.19 8.55 9.98
N ALA A 250 -19.66 8.93 8.82
CA ALA A 250 -20.20 10.01 7.98
C ALA A 250 -21.11 9.50 6.85
N SER A 251 -21.21 8.18 6.63
CA SER A 251 -22.08 7.62 5.59
C SER A 251 -22.31 6.13 5.79
N SER A 252 -23.34 5.57 5.15
CA SER A 252 -23.53 4.11 5.04
C SER A 252 -22.48 3.40 4.16
N ARG A 253 -21.57 4.16 3.51
CA ARG A 253 -20.48 3.59 2.72
C ARG A 253 -19.34 3.15 3.62
N ARG A 254 -18.59 2.18 3.13
CA ARG A 254 -17.40 1.61 3.79
C ARG A 254 -16.35 2.65 4.16
N ALA A 255 -15.67 2.45 5.28
CA ALA A 255 -14.52 3.24 5.67
C ALA A 255 -13.39 3.10 4.64
N ASN A 256 -12.69 4.20 4.37
CA ASN A 256 -11.45 4.17 3.60
C ASN A 256 -10.25 3.77 4.48
N THR A 257 -9.12 3.45 3.86
CA THR A 257 -7.90 3.02 4.57
C THR A 257 -7.47 3.98 5.69
N GLY A 258 -7.52 5.29 5.47
CA GLY A 258 -7.14 6.28 6.48
C GLY A 258 -8.10 6.31 7.67
N GLN A 259 -9.40 6.18 7.42
CA GLN A 259 -10.41 6.03 8.47
C GLN A 259 -10.18 4.75 9.28
N THR A 260 -9.89 3.63 8.62
CA THR A 260 -9.59 2.35 9.29
C THR A 260 -8.32 2.44 10.15
N MET A 261 -7.27 3.09 9.66
CA MET A 261 -6.06 3.36 10.45
C MET A 261 -6.36 4.16 11.70
N ARG A 262 -7.11 5.27 11.58
CA ARG A 262 -7.49 6.12 12.73
C ARG A 262 -8.36 5.39 13.74
N TYR A 263 -9.33 4.60 13.27
CA TYR A 263 -10.18 3.80 14.13
C TYR A 263 -9.36 2.77 14.90
N TRP A 264 -8.49 2.01 14.21
CA TRP A 264 -7.59 1.07 14.89
C TRP A 264 -6.73 1.77 15.94
N ALA A 265 -6.09 2.89 15.60
CA ALA A 265 -5.20 3.57 16.52
C ALA A 265 -5.92 4.14 17.75
N ARG A 266 -7.15 4.63 17.60
CA ARG A 266 -7.91 5.25 18.71
C ARG A 266 -8.66 4.23 19.55
N GLU A 267 -9.39 3.34 18.90
CA GLU A 267 -10.42 2.52 19.53
C GLU A 267 -9.93 1.10 19.83
N VAL A 268 -8.84 0.66 19.19
CA VAL A 268 -8.35 -0.72 19.30
C VAL A 268 -6.98 -0.78 19.99
N ALA A 269 -5.99 -0.09 19.43
CA ALA A 269 -4.60 -0.15 19.90
C ALA A 269 -4.25 0.92 20.94
N HIS A 270 -5.02 2.02 20.99
CA HIS A 270 -4.73 3.20 21.82
C HIS A 270 -3.29 3.69 21.65
N VAL A 271 -2.89 3.91 20.39
CA VAL A 271 -1.53 4.28 20.00
C VAL A 271 -1.07 5.55 20.73
N LYS A 272 0.15 5.50 21.26
CA LYS A 272 0.83 6.58 21.97
C LYS A 272 1.94 7.18 21.12
N ALA A 273 2.26 8.44 21.38
CA ALA A 273 3.40 9.11 20.77
C ALA A 273 4.71 8.36 21.05
N GLY A 274 5.58 8.30 20.04
CA GLY A 274 6.85 7.57 20.07
C GLY A 274 6.74 6.08 19.70
N GLN A 275 5.53 5.51 19.62
CA GLN A 275 5.38 4.12 19.18
C GLN A 275 5.68 3.96 17.68
N ARG A 276 6.22 2.81 17.33
CA ARG A 276 6.69 2.45 15.99
C ARG A 276 5.74 1.47 15.34
N ILE A 277 5.31 1.78 14.13
CA ILE A 277 4.32 1.00 13.39
C ILE A 277 4.89 0.60 12.04
N LEU A 278 5.02 -0.71 11.80
CA LEU A 278 5.41 -1.25 10.50
C LEU A 278 4.17 -1.62 9.68
N PHE A 279 4.00 -1.03 8.51
CA PHE A 279 2.99 -1.41 7.54
C PHE A 279 3.54 -2.41 6.53
N VAL A 280 2.78 -3.47 6.27
CA VAL A 280 3.06 -4.46 5.24
C VAL A 280 2.03 -4.35 4.13
N THR A 281 2.51 -4.12 2.90
CA THR A 281 1.68 -3.97 1.70
C THR A 281 2.37 -4.51 0.44
N SER A 282 1.76 -4.39 -0.74
CA SER A 282 2.41 -4.66 -2.03
C SER A 282 3.31 -3.48 -2.43
N ALA A 283 4.50 -3.75 -2.97
CA ALA A 283 5.51 -2.72 -3.28
C ALA A 283 4.95 -1.50 -4.05
N ILE A 284 4.11 -1.76 -5.06
CA ILE A 284 3.49 -0.72 -5.88
C ILE A 284 2.66 0.32 -5.10
N TYR A 285 2.20 -0.04 -3.91
CA TYR A 285 1.38 0.81 -3.05
C TYR A 285 2.18 1.54 -1.96
N VAL A 286 3.47 1.22 -1.80
CA VAL A 286 4.30 1.72 -0.68
C VAL A 286 4.28 3.25 -0.61
N PRO A 287 4.60 4.03 -1.67
CA PRO A 287 4.70 5.49 -1.52
C PRO A 287 3.39 6.14 -1.09
N PHE A 288 2.26 5.78 -1.72
CA PHE A 288 0.98 6.39 -1.37
C PHE A 288 0.47 5.92 0.00
N GLN A 289 0.62 4.64 0.34
CA GLN A 289 0.14 4.14 1.63
C GLN A 289 1.00 4.63 2.79
N HIS A 290 2.29 4.85 2.56
CA HIS A 290 3.16 5.50 3.52
C HIS A 290 2.73 6.95 3.79
N ALA A 291 2.45 7.73 2.74
CA ALA A 291 1.91 9.08 2.89
C ALA A 291 0.56 9.11 3.63
N VAL A 292 -0.34 8.17 3.32
CA VAL A 292 -1.60 8.00 4.05
C VAL A 292 -1.35 7.63 5.52
N ALA A 293 -0.40 6.74 5.82
CA ALA A 293 -0.05 6.37 7.19
C ALA A 293 0.52 7.56 7.97
N LEU A 294 1.41 8.36 7.37
CA LEU A 294 1.92 9.60 7.98
C LEU A 294 0.77 10.57 8.32
N GLN A 295 -0.14 10.78 7.38
CA GLN A 295 -1.27 11.70 7.55
C GLN A 295 -2.27 11.22 8.62
N ASN A 296 -2.46 9.91 8.75
CA ASN A 296 -3.52 9.35 9.58
C ASN A 296 -3.02 8.86 10.94
N LEU A 297 -1.72 8.56 11.07
CA LEU A 297 -1.12 8.00 12.28
C LEU A 297 0.11 8.79 12.72
N GLY A 298 1.04 9.05 11.81
CA GLY A 298 2.29 9.71 12.15
C GLY A 298 2.08 11.10 12.78
N LEU A 299 1.45 12.00 12.03
CA LEU A 299 1.18 13.36 12.49
C LEU A 299 0.17 13.42 13.66
N PRO A 300 -0.99 12.73 13.61
CA PRO A 300 -2.01 12.92 14.64
C PRO A 300 -1.72 12.22 15.97
N PHE A 301 -0.91 11.17 15.98
CA PHE A 301 -0.60 10.38 17.19
C PHE A 301 0.86 10.48 17.61
N GLY A 302 1.72 11.15 16.84
CA GLY A 302 3.16 11.21 17.10
C GLY A 302 3.85 9.86 16.95
N ALA A 303 3.30 8.95 16.14
CA ALA A 303 3.88 7.64 15.88
C ALA A 303 4.94 7.70 14.78
N THR A 304 5.96 6.85 14.85
CA THR A 304 6.86 6.61 13.72
C THR A 304 6.24 5.54 12.85
N VAL A 305 6.06 5.81 11.56
CA VAL A 305 5.51 4.84 10.61
C VAL A 305 6.59 4.42 9.64
N GLU A 306 6.56 3.16 9.27
CA GLU A 306 7.35 2.61 8.18
C GLU A 306 6.45 1.75 7.30
N THR A 307 6.72 1.68 5.99
CA THR A 307 5.90 0.88 5.07
C THR A 307 6.80 0.09 4.15
N VAL A 308 6.62 -1.24 4.17
CA VAL A 308 7.39 -2.17 3.34
C VAL A 308 6.50 -2.90 2.36
N GLY A 309 7.06 -3.12 1.17
CA GLY A 309 6.48 -3.98 0.15
C GLY A 309 6.78 -5.45 0.44
N VAL A 310 5.83 -6.33 0.12
CA VAL A 310 6.03 -7.78 0.08
C VAL A 310 7.21 -8.10 -0.82
N ASP A 311 8.15 -8.88 -0.30
CA ASP A 311 9.21 -9.47 -1.09
C ASP A 311 8.73 -10.78 -1.75
N PRO A 312 8.58 -10.84 -3.08
CA PRO A 312 8.15 -12.05 -3.78
C PRO A 312 9.04 -13.26 -3.53
N ALA A 313 10.34 -13.07 -3.25
CA ALA A 313 11.28 -14.16 -3.00
C ALA A 313 10.99 -14.91 -1.70
N THR A 314 10.18 -14.34 -0.81
CA THR A 314 9.81 -14.93 0.48
C THR A 314 8.47 -15.65 0.48
N LEU A 315 7.72 -15.57 -0.62
CA LEU A 315 6.40 -16.16 -0.74
C LEU A 315 6.49 -17.67 -1.00
N ARG A 316 5.46 -18.41 -0.56
CA ARG A 316 5.39 -19.84 -0.81
C ARG A 316 5.34 -20.14 -2.32
N PRO A 317 5.93 -21.26 -2.78
CA PRO A 317 5.81 -21.70 -4.18
C PRO A 317 4.36 -21.72 -4.64
N GLY A 318 4.10 -21.28 -5.88
CA GLY A 318 2.76 -21.18 -6.46
C GLY A 318 2.04 -19.85 -6.19
N LEU A 319 2.43 -19.09 -5.15
CA LEU A 319 1.94 -17.73 -4.96
C LEU A 319 2.77 -16.74 -5.77
N ALA A 320 2.52 -16.67 -7.08
CA ALA A 320 3.15 -15.67 -7.92
C ALA A 320 2.79 -14.25 -7.45
N ALA A 321 3.77 -13.34 -7.43
CA ALA A 321 3.48 -11.92 -7.28
C ALA A 321 2.53 -11.45 -8.40
N ALA A 322 1.69 -10.46 -8.11
CA ALA A 322 0.90 -9.84 -9.15
C ALA A 322 1.86 -9.25 -10.20
N SER A 323 1.64 -9.59 -11.47
CA SER A 323 2.33 -8.92 -12.57
C SER A 323 1.70 -7.55 -12.76
N PHE A 324 2.50 -6.50 -12.78
CA PHE A 324 2.07 -5.12 -13.04
C PHE A 324 2.66 -4.62 -14.36
N ARG A 325 1.93 -3.73 -15.03
CA ARG A 325 2.35 -3.03 -16.26
C ARG A 325 2.40 -1.52 -16.00
N GLY A 326 2.87 -0.76 -16.97
CA GLY A 326 3.02 0.69 -16.90
C GLY A 326 1.73 1.40 -16.51
N VAL A 327 0.57 0.91 -16.98
CA VAL A 327 -0.74 1.45 -16.56
C VAL A 327 -0.94 1.38 -15.04
N ASN A 328 -0.47 0.31 -14.40
CA ASN A 328 -0.61 0.13 -12.97
C ASN A 328 0.32 1.09 -12.24
N TYR A 329 1.57 1.21 -12.68
CA TYR A 329 2.54 2.10 -12.05
C TYR A 329 2.16 3.58 -12.18
N LEU A 330 1.71 4.03 -13.36
CA LEU A 330 1.22 5.40 -13.55
C LEU A 330 0.02 5.70 -12.64
N GLN A 331 -0.90 4.75 -12.50
CA GLN A 331 -2.05 4.92 -11.62
C GLN A 331 -1.68 4.98 -10.13
N GLU A 332 -0.69 4.22 -9.69
CA GLU A 332 -0.24 4.29 -8.29
C GLU A 332 0.70 5.47 -8.03
N LEU A 333 1.44 5.95 -9.03
CA LEU A 333 2.14 7.24 -8.97
C LEU A 333 1.17 8.41 -8.83
N ARG A 334 0.06 8.41 -9.58
CA ARG A 334 -1.06 9.33 -9.34
C ARG A 334 -1.54 9.27 -7.90
N SER A 335 -1.73 8.06 -7.37
CA SER A 335 -2.20 7.88 -5.99
C SER A 335 -1.18 8.44 -4.98
N ALA A 336 0.12 8.30 -5.25
CA ALA A 336 1.19 8.88 -4.44
C ALA A 336 1.18 10.41 -4.47
N VAL A 337 1.11 11.02 -5.66
CA VAL A 337 0.99 12.49 -5.82
C VAL A 337 -0.19 13.04 -5.04
N ARG A 338 -1.37 12.41 -5.18
CA ARG A 338 -2.57 12.80 -4.42
C ARG A 338 -2.38 12.65 -2.92
N ALA A 339 -1.75 11.57 -2.46
CA ALA A 339 -1.50 11.34 -1.05
C ALA A 339 -0.53 12.38 -0.48
N TYR A 340 0.55 12.72 -1.19
CA TYR A 340 1.47 13.80 -0.79
C TYR A 340 0.78 15.17 -0.78
N ARG A 341 -0.06 15.48 -1.77
CA ARG A 341 -0.88 16.70 -1.76
C ARG A 341 -1.74 16.79 -0.51
N SER A 342 -2.41 15.70 -0.13
CA SER A 342 -3.25 15.66 1.07
C SER A 342 -2.43 15.77 2.36
N LEU A 343 -1.26 15.12 2.39
CA LEU A 343 -0.32 15.17 3.49
C LEU A 343 0.22 16.58 3.71
N VAL A 344 0.69 17.27 2.66
CA VAL A 344 1.19 18.66 2.73
C VAL A 344 0.11 19.59 3.28
N ARG A 345 -1.13 19.52 2.77
CA ARG A 345 -2.25 20.31 3.31
C ARG A 345 -2.50 20.05 4.80
N SER A 346 -2.33 18.81 5.25
CA SER A 346 -2.50 18.45 6.66
C SER A 346 -1.39 19.01 7.55
N LEU A 347 -0.21 19.32 7.00
CA LEU A 347 0.87 19.97 7.75
C LEU A 347 0.51 21.43 8.08
N ASP A 348 -0.21 22.09 7.18
CA ASP A 348 -0.61 23.50 7.29
C ASP A 348 -1.82 23.66 8.21
N GLU A 349 -2.83 22.78 8.10
CA GLU A 349 -4.01 22.78 8.96
C GLU A 349 -3.64 22.57 10.44
N ASN A 350 -2.67 21.69 10.72
CA ASN A 350 -2.17 21.46 12.07
C ASN A 350 -1.21 22.57 12.56
N ALA A 351 -0.85 23.56 11.73
CA ALA A 351 -0.09 24.74 12.14
C ALA A 351 -1.00 25.83 12.72
N GLY A 352 -2.25 25.92 12.25
CA GLY A 352 -3.26 26.84 12.77
C GLY A 352 -3.99 26.37 14.04
N GLY A 353 -3.81 25.10 14.44
CA GLY A 353 -4.50 24.48 15.59
C GLY A 353 -3.80 24.60 16.95
N ARG A 354 -2.82 25.50 17.11
CA ARG A 354 -2.30 25.88 18.43
C ARG A 354 -2.81 27.27 18.82
N GLY A 355 -3.93 27.27 19.54
CA GLY A 355 -4.46 28.38 20.32
C GLY A 355 -5.09 27.80 21.58
#